data_AF-A0A550HCF8-F1
#
_entry.id   AF-A0A550HCF8-F1
#
_cell.length_a   1.000
_cell.length_b   1.000
_cell.length_c   1.000
_cell.angle_alpha   90.00
_cell.angle_beta   90.00
_cell.angle_gamma   90.00
#
_symmetry.space_group_name_H-M   'P 1'
#
loop_
_entity.id
_entity.type
_entity.pdbx_description
1 polymer ?
#
loop_
_entity_poly.entity_id
_entity_poly.type
_entity_poly.pdbx_seq_one_letter_code
_entity_poly.pdbx_strand_id
1 'polypeptide(L)'
;MEFTVQTGIQILLAIATYLLGMAFAGSFLGRAWMGTVDVFLHKTFKMEVTVGKYFYWKYFCNIRNPPKPKNLAQPRGLADQLVCKFLDL
;
A
#
# COMPACT_ATOMS: atom_id res chain seq x y z
N MET A 1 -20.60 26.12 29.96
CA MET A 1 -20.54 24.98 29.02
C MET A 1 -20.77 23.75 29.87
N GLU A 2 -22.00 23.26 29.96
CA GLU A 2 -22.26 22.06 30.77
C GLU A 2 -21.70 20.85 30.03
N PHE A 3 -20.61 20.31 30.55
CA PHE A 3 -20.04 19.06 30.07
C PHE A 3 -20.97 17.92 30.49
N THR A 4 -21.92 17.59 29.62
CA THR A 4 -22.77 16.42 29.84
C THR A 4 -21.93 15.15 29.68
N VAL A 5 -22.23 14.12 30.46
CA VAL A 5 -21.54 12.82 30.42
C VAL A 5 -21.52 12.23 28.99
N GLN A 6 -22.57 12.46 28.21
CA GLN A 6 -22.63 12.10 26.79
C GLN A 6 -21.56 12.79 25.94
N THR A 7 -21.29 14.07 26.17
CA THR A 7 -20.26 14.83 25.45
C THR A 7 -18.86 14.29 25.76
N GLY A 8 -18.61 13.92 27.03
CA GLY A 8 -17.38 13.26 27.44
C GLY A 8 -17.16 11.92 26.74
N ILE A 9 -18.20 11.08 26.66
CA ILE A 9 -18.15 9.78 25.97
C ILE A 9 -17.86 9.96 24.48
N GLN A 10 -18.49 10.94 23.81
CA GLN A 10 -18.26 11.21 22.38
C GLN A 10 -16.83 11.64 22.09
N ILE A 11 -16.25 12.50 22.92
CA ILE A 11 -14.85 12.94 22.79
C ILE A 11 -13.91 11.76 22.96
N LEU A 12 -14.16 10.90 23.96
CA LEU A 12 -13.32 9.73 24.24
C LEU A 12 -13.38 8.71 23.10
N LEU A 13 -14.58 8.49 22.53
CA LEU A 13 -14.78 7.69 21.31
C LEU A 13 -14.05 8.28 20.10
N ALA A 14 -14.08 9.59 19.92
CA ALA A 14 -13.37 10.26 18.82
C ALA A 14 -11.84 10.09 18.96
N ILE A 15 -11.30 10.24 20.17
CA ILE A 15 -9.88 10.02 20.43
C ILE A 15 -9.50 8.55 20.20
N ALA A 16 -10.30 7.61 20.69
CA ALA A 16 -10.04 6.18 20.53
C ALA A 16 -10.07 5.76 19.05
N THR A 17 -11.04 6.25 18.28
CA THR A 17 -11.13 5.96 16.84
C THR A 17 -9.98 6.59 16.05
N TYR A 18 -9.55 7.80 16.41
CA TYR A 18 -8.37 8.43 15.82
C TYR A 18 -7.09 7.62 16.08
N LEU A 19 -6.87 7.20 17.33
CA LEU A 19 -5.70 6.38 17.69
C LEU A 19 -5.73 5.01 17.01
N LEU A 20 -6.90 4.37 16.91
CA LEU A 20 -7.08 3.14 16.15
C LEU A 20 -6.78 3.33 14.65
N GLY A 21 -7.22 4.44 14.06
CA GLY A 21 -6.92 4.77 12.66
C GLY A 21 -5.42 4.95 12.40
N MET A 22 -4.72 5.66 13.29
CA MET A 22 -3.27 5.83 13.23
C MET A 22 -2.52 4.50 13.40
N ALA A 23 -2.93 3.69 14.37
CA ALA A 23 -2.38 2.35 14.58
C ALA A 23 -2.60 1.46 13.35
N PHE A 24 -3.78 1.56 12.73
CA PHE A 24 -4.10 0.84 11.50
C PHE A 24 -3.23 1.28 10.33
N ALA A 25 -3.03 2.58 10.12
CA ALA A 25 -2.18 3.11 9.06
C ALA A 25 -0.71 2.66 9.18
N GLY A 26 -0.20 2.54 10.41
CA GLY A 26 1.13 2.00 10.70
C GLY A 26 1.22 0.46 10.68
N SER A 27 0.09 -0.25 10.67
CA SER A 27 0.04 -1.70 10.74
C SER A 27 0.37 -2.37 9.40
N PHE A 28 0.75 -3.65 9.45
CA PHE A 28 0.90 -4.48 8.25
C PHE A 28 -0.39 -4.58 7.44
N LEU A 29 -1.55 -4.62 8.12
CA LEU A 29 -2.85 -4.68 7.46
C LEU A 29 -3.15 -3.39 6.69
N GLY A 30 -2.85 -2.23 7.28
CA GLY A 30 -3.00 -0.92 6.64
C GLY A 30 -2.10 -0.78 5.41
N ARG A 31 -0.84 -1.23 5.51
CA ARG A 31 0.08 -1.25 4.35
C ARG A 31 -0.42 -2.14 3.21
N ALA A 32 -0.93 -3.32 3.53
CA ALA A 32 -1.51 -4.23 2.54
C ALA A 32 -2.78 -3.64 1.89
N TRP A 33 -3.64 -3.00 2.68
CA TRP A 33 -4.85 -2.34 2.20
C TRP A 33 -4.51 -1.15 1.28
N MET A 34 -3.64 -0.24 1.72
CA MET A 34 -3.19 0.90 0.89
C MET A 34 -2.56 0.43 -0.42
N GLY A 35 -1.70 -0.59 -0.37
CA GLY A 35 -1.11 -1.16 -1.58
C GLY A 35 -2.16 -1.77 -2.52
N THR A 36 -3.20 -2.42 -1.99
CA THR A 36 -4.28 -3.00 -2.80
C THR A 36 -5.08 -1.91 -3.51
N VAL A 37 -5.40 -0.82 -2.80
CA VAL A 37 -6.09 0.34 -3.37
C VAL A 37 -5.23 1.01 -4.46
N ASP A 38 -3.92 1.16 -4.23
CA ASP A 38 -3.01 1.77 -5.20
C ASP A 38 -2.86 0.90 -6.47
N VAL A 39 -2.80 -0.42 -6.33
CA VAL A 39 -2.85 -1.37 -7.47
C VAL A 39 -4.17 -1.27 -8.21
N PHE A 40 -5.29 -1.16 -7.50
CA PHE A 40 -6.60 -0.99 -8.11
C PHE A 40 -6.68 0.32 -8.90
N LEU A 41 -6.22 1.43 -8.33
CA LEU A 41 -6.14 2.71 -9.02
C LEU A 41 -5.30 2.63 -10.28
N HIS A 42 -4.12 2.01 -10.21
CA HIS A 42 -3.26 1.85 -11.39
C HIS A 42 -3.93 1.05 -12.50
N LYS A 43 -4.67 -0.01 -12.16
CA LYS A 43 -5.44 -0.79 -13.14
C LYS A 43 -6.56 0.05 -13.77
N THR A 44 -7.29 0.80 -12.95
CA THR A 44 -8.42 1.63 -13.41
C THR A 44 -7.95 2.78 -14.32
N PHE A 45 -6.87 3.47 -13.93
CA PHE A 45 -6.32 4.60 -14.69
C PHE A 45 -5.34 4.17 -15.80
N LYS A 46 -5.10 2.86 -15.98
CA LYS A 46 -4.12 2.31 -16.95
C LYS A 46 -2.75 2.99 -16.89
N MET A 47 -2.32 3.39 -15.68
CA MET A 47 -1.04 4.06 -15.49
C MET A 47 0.12 3.08 -15.65
N GLU A 48 1.24 3.57 -16.18
CA GLU A 48 2.44 2.75 -16.29
C GLU A 48 2.99 2.42 -14.91
N VAL A 49 3.17 1.11 -14.66
CA VAL A 49 3.83 0.64 -13.45
C VAL A 49 5.33 0.84 -13.63
N THR A 50 5.96 1.57 -12.72
CA THR A 50 7.41 1.67 -12.65
C THR A 50 7.99 0.56 -11.77
N VAL A 51 9.25 0.21 -12.02
CA VAL A 51 9.98 -0.81 -11.25
C VAL A 51 9.96 -0.50 -9.74
N GLY A 52 10.17 0.77 -9.35
CA GLY A 52 10.10 1.20 -7.95
C GLY A 52 8.74 0.94 -7.28
N LYS A 53 7.63 1.22 -7.98
CA LYS A 53 6.28 0.92 -7.45
C LYS A 53 6.04 -0.57 -7.31
N TYR A 54 6.56 -1.38 -8.23
CA TYR A 54 6.50 -2.82 -8.13
C TYR A 54 7.20 -3.35 -6.85
N PHE A 55 8.39 -2.84 -6.54
CA PHE A 55 9.10 -3.18 -5.29
C PHE A 55 8.32 -2.75 -4.05
N TYR A 56 7.77 -1.54 -4.07
CA TYR A 56 6.94 -1.04 -2.99
C TYR A 56 5.76 -1.98 -2.72
N TRP A 57 5.05 -2.41 -3.76
CA TRP A 57 3.93 -3.34 -3.59
C TRP A 57 4.36 -4.74 -3.13
N LYS A 58 5.42 -5.33 -3.72
CA LYS A 58 5.86 -6.70 -3.41
C LYS A 58 6.47 -6.80 -2.01
N TYR A 59 7.34 -5.87 -1.62
CA TYR A 59 8.12 -5.98 -0.39
C TYR A 59 7.58 -5.13 0.76
N PHE A 60 7.11 -3.91 0.49
CA PHE A 60 6.64 -3.01 1.55
C PHE A 60 5.17 -3.24 1.91
N CYS A 61 4.31 -3.41 0.90
CA CYS A 61 2.89 -3.72 1.07
C CYS A 61 2.59 -5.23 1.12
N ASN A 62 3.59 -6.09 0.91
CA ASN A 62 3.47 -7.56 0.93
C ASN A 62 2.34 -8.10 0.01
N ILE A 63 2.14 -7.49 -1.15
CA ILE A 63 1.16 -7.95 -2.14
C ILE A 63 1.74 -9.13 -2.89
N ARG A 64 1.06 -10.29 -2.83
CA ARG A 64 1.52 -11.55 -3.45
C ARG A 64 1.75 -11.45 -4.96
N ASN A 65 0.82 -10.83 -5.69
CA ASN A 65 0.88 -10.74 -7.16
C ASN A 65 0.62 -9.29 -7.65
N PRO A 66 1.59 -8.38 -7.51
CA PRO A 66 1.46 -7.02 -8.05
C PRO A 66 1.62 -7.03 -9.57
N PRO A 67 0.99 -6.09 -10.30
CA PRO A 67 1.13 -5.99 -11.75
C PRO A 67 2.58 -5.67 -12.11
N LYS A 68 3.18 -6.48 -13.00
CA LYS A 68 4.58 -6.32 -13.40
C LYS A 68 4.74 -5.15 -14.37
N PRO A 69 5.80 -4.32 -14.23
CA PRO A 69 6.10 -3.26 -15.18
C PRO A 69 6.55 -3.86 -16.52
N LYS A 70 6.29 -3.15 -17.62
CA LYS A 70 6.58 -3.63 -19.00
C LYS A 70 8.03 -4.10 -19.17
N ASN A 71 8.98 -3.38 -18.56
CA ASN A 71 10.42 -3.71 -18.62
C ASN A 71 10.79 -5.01 -17.89
N LEU A 72 10.06 -5.38 -16.83
CA LEU A 72 10.27 -6.67 -16.15
C LEU A 72 9.46 -7.80 -16.81
N ALA A 73 8.34 -7.49 -17.46
CA ALA A 73 7.54 -8.46 -18.21
C ALA A 73 8.21 -8.88 -19.53
N GLN A 74 8.97 -7.98 -20.16
CA GLN A 74 9.78 -8.23 -21.35
C GLN A 74 11.15 -7.56 -21.18
N PRO A 75 12.10 -8.20 -20.47
CA PRO A 75 13.42 -7.61 -20.23
C PRO A 75 14.21 -7.53 -21.54
N ARG A 76 14.37 -6.31 -22.06
CA ARG A 76 15.11 -6.03 -23.31
C ARG A 76 16.60 -5.70 -23.05
N GLY A 77 16.94 -5.25 -21.86
CA GLY A 77 18.31 -4.89 -21.46
C GLY A 77 18.95 -5.86 -20.46
N LEU A 78 20.28 -5.94 -20.47
CA LEU A 78 21.08 -6.74 -19.52
C LEU A 78 20.79 -6.40 -18.05
N ALA A 79 20.58 -5.11 -17.75
CA ALA A 79 20.24 -4.65 -16.40
C ALA A 79 18.87 -5.20 -15.96
N ASP A 80 17.85 -5.17 -16.83
CA ASP A 80 16.53 -5.71 -16.53
C ASP A 80 16.56 -7.23 -16.35
N GLN A 81 17.35 -7.95 -17.15
CA GLN A 81 17.54 -9.40 -17.02
C GLN A 81 18.22 -9.77 -15.70
N LEU A 82 19.25 -9.02 -15.28
CA LEU A 82 19.89 -9.22 -13.99
C LEU A 82 18.93 -8.95 -12.84
N VAL A 83 18.15 -7.87 -12.90
CA VAL A 83 17.14 -7.55 -11.89
C VAL A 83 16.08 -8.65 -11.80
N CYS A 84 15.55 -9.17 -12.93
CA CYS A 84 14.63 -10.31 -12.90
C CYS A 84 15.26 -11.55 -12.25
N LYS A 85 16.52 -11.84 -12.59
CA LYS A 85 17.23 -13.03 -12.11
C LYS A 85 17.61 -12.95 -10.62
N PHE A 86 18.00 -11.78 -10.11
CA PHE A 86 18.34 -11.59 -8.70
C PHE A 86 17.12 -11.61 -7.77
N LEU A 87 15.93 -11.34 -8.31
CA LEU A 87 14.72 -11.18 -7.51
C LEU A 87 13.68 -12.29 -7.72
N ASP A 88 14.10 -13.37 -8.40
CA ASP A 88 13.25 -14.52 -8.77
C ASP A 88 11.89 -14.05 -9.33
N LEU A 89 11.96 -13.13 -10.30
CA LEU A 89 10.80 -12.44 -10.88
C LEU A 89 10.32 -13.05 -12.19
#